data_AF-A0A4Y2JV91-F1
#
_entry.id   AF-A0A4Y2JV91-F1
#
_cell.length_a   1.000
_cell.length_b   1.000
_cell.length_c   1.000
_cell.angle_alpha   90.00
_cell.angle_beta   90.00
_cell.angle_gamma   90.00
#
_symmetry.space_group_name_H-M   'P 1'
#
loop_
_entity.id
_entity.type
_entity.pdbx_description
1 polymer ?
#
loop_
_entity_poly.entity_id
_entity_poly.type
_entity_poly.pdbx_seq_one_letter_code
_entity_poly.pdbx_strand_id
1 'polypeptide(L)'
;MDFRRGISNLTIQRQEAIVNGCAQGRTLLELGKQFNISESGISKLLQIWIDQGGVPKVPKSGRPRSTSRFFDRNVLRLSRVNPRLTAVDIARELCDPQNPLFVLSVVGFKQLD
;
A
#
# COMPACT_ATOMS: atom_id res chain seq x y z
N MET A 1 -28.54 5.08 17.51
CA MET A 1 -27.98 6.30 16.90
C MET A 1 -27.32 5.90 15.61
N ASP A 2 -27.76 6.45 14.47
CA ASP A 2 -27.27 6.04 13.14
C ASP A 2 -26.08 6.91 12.70
N PHE A 3 -24.87 6.43 12.96
CA PHE A 3 -23.65 7.08 12.49
C PHE A 3 -23.42 6.74 11.02
N ARG A 4 -23.64 7.72 10.14
CA ARG A 4 -23.60 7.54 8.69
C ARG A 4 -22.20 7.61 8.06
N ARG A 5 -21.15 7.94 8.84
CA ARG A 5 -19.79 8.13 8.32
C ARG A 5 -18.78 7.19 8.97
N GLY A 6 -18.09 6.42 8.13
CA GLY A 6 -16.88 5.68 8.50
C GLY A 6 -15.64 6.58 8.53
N ILE A 7 -14.63 6.17 9.30
CA ILE A 7 -13.37 6.90 9.49
C ILE A 7 -12.57 7.15 8.21
N SER A 8 -12.79 6.34 7.17
CA SER A 8 -12.09 6.42 5.88
C SER A 8 -12.45 7.67 5.07
N ASN A 9 -13.58 8.32 5.36
CA ASN A 9 -14.05 9.51 4.64
C ASN A 9 -13.78 10.81 5.41
N LEU A 10 -12.94 10.77 6.45
CA LEU A 10 -12.64 11.94 7.28
C LEU A 10 -11.40 12.68 6.76
N THR A 11 -11.49 14.01 6.63
CA THR A 11 -10.35 14.84 6.28
C THR A 11 -9.31 14.84 7.41
N ILE A 12 -8.04 15.04 7.06
CA ILE A 12 -6.91 15.09 8.01
C ILE A 12 -7.20 16.07 9.16
N GLN A 13 -7.68 17.26 8.82
CA GLN A 13 -8.04 18.32 9.77
C GLN A 13 -9.10 17.87 10.80
N ARG A 14 -10.10 17.08 10.36
CA ARG A 14 -11.12 16.54 11.27
C ARG A 14 -10.58 15.43 12.15
N GLN A 15 -9.65 14.61 11.64
CA GLN A 15 -8.99 13.59 12.45
C GLN A 15 -8.16 14.24 13.56
N GLU A 16 -7.37 15.25 13.22
CA GLU A 16 -6.61 16.07 14.18
C GLU A 16 -7.53 16.71 15.24
N ALA A 17 -8.66 17.29 14.82
CA ALA A 17 -9.61 17.90 15.75
C ALA A 17 -10.21 16.88 16.74
N ILE A 18 -10.48 15.65 16.30
CA ILE A 18 -10.98 14.58 17.17
C ILE A 18 -9.91 14.17 18.19
N VAL A 19 -8.67 14.00 17.74
CA VAL A 19 -7.55 13.60 18.61
C VAL A 19 -7.26 14.69 19.65
N ASN A 20 -7.24 15.96 19.22
CA ASN A 20 -7.09 17.10 20.11
C ASN A 20 -8.26 17.20 21.11
N GLY A 21 -9.49 16.93 20.67
CA GLY A 21 -10.67 16.89 21.54
C GLY A 21 -10.56 15.80 22.61
N CYS A 22 -10.06 14.61 22.26
CA CYS A 22 -9.78 13.56 23.23
C CYS A 22 -8.66 13.96 24.20
N ALA A 23 -7.59 14.60 23.72
CA ALA A 23 -6.50 15.09 24.57
C ALA A 23 -6.95 16.18 25.56
N GLN A 24 -8.00 16.94 25.21
CA GLN A 24 -8.67 17.91 26.08
C GLN A 24 -9.68 17.28 27.06
N GLY A 25 -9.82 15.96 27.06
CA GLY A 25 -10.71 15.23 27.97
C GLY A 25 -12.18 15.15 27.53
N ARG A 26 -12.50 15.48 26.27
CA ARG A 26 -13.86 15.25 25.75
C ARG A 26 -14.15 13.76 25.61
N THR A 27 -15.40 13.39 25.86
CA THR A 27 -15.83 11.99 25.76
C THR A 27 -16.00 11.56 24.30
N LEU A 28 -15.83 10.26 24.04
CA LEU A 28 -16.03 9.68 22.70
C LEU A 28 -17.45 9.92 22.18
N LEU A 29 -18.44 9.91 23.07
CA LEU A 29 -19.84 10.16 22.73
C LEU A 29 -20.08 11.59 22.24
N GLU A 30 -19.49 12.60 22.91
CA GLU A 30 -19.60 14.00 22.51
C GLU A 30 -18.97 14.25 21.15
N LEU A 31 -17.76 13.70 20.94
CA LEU A 31 -17.06 13.77 19.66
C LEU A 31 -17.83 13.01 18.57
N GLY A 32 -18.40 11.85 18.90
CA GLY A 32 -19.22 11.06 17.99
C GLY A 32 -20.42 11.82 17.47
N LYS A 33 -21.12 12.53 18.37
CA LYS A 33 -22.24 13.42 18.00
C LYS A 33 -21.77 14.59 17.14
N GLN A 34 -20.67 15.25 17.50
CA GLN A 34 -20.16 16.42 16.79
C GLN A 34 -19.71 16.08 15.36
N PHE A 35 -18.99 14.99 15.18
CA PHE A 35 -18.42 14.60 13.88
C PHE A 35 -19.31 13.63 13.09
N ASN A 36 -20.40 13.14 13.71
CA ASN A 36 -21.30 12.11 13.18
C ASN A 36 -20.57 10.80 12.84
N ILE A 37 -19.76 10.33 13.80
CA ILE A 37 -18.95 9.10 13.71
C ILE A 37 -19.30 8.23 14.92
N SER A 38 -19.33 6.92 14.74
CA SER A 38 -19.55 6.02 15.87
C SER A 38 -18.40 6.09 16.87
N GLU A 39 -18.69 5.86 18.15
CA GLU A 39 -17.67 5.77 19.19
C GLU A 39 -16.59 4.74 18.85
N SER A 40 -17.00 3.61 18.25
CA SER A 40 -16.08 2.59 17.72
C SER A 40 -15.18 3.11 16.59
N GLY A 41 -15.66 4.03 15.77
CA GLY A 41 -14.86 4.70 14.75
C GLY A 41 -13.82 5.63 15.38
N ILE A 42 -14.21 6.39 16.40
CA ILE A 42 -13.27 7.27 17.12
C ILE A 42 -12.20 6.45 17.85
N SER A 43 -12.59 5.37 18.55
CA SER A 43 -11.65 4.46 19.20
C SER A 43 -10.63 3.88 18.21
N LYS A 44 -11.08 3.40 17.05
CA LYS A 44 -10.19 2.93 15.97
C LYS A 44 -9.26 4.02 15.46
N LEU A 45 -9.76 5.25 15.30
CA LEU A 45 -8.95 6.39 14.87
C LEU A 45 -7.83 6.68 15.88
N LEU A 46 -8.14 6.66 17.18
CA LEU A 46 -7.16 6.87 18.24
C LEU A 46 -6.10 5.76 18.28
N GLN A 47 -6.50 4.50 18.09
CA GLN A 47 -5.53 3.40 17.99
C GLN A 47 -4.58 3.60 16.81
N ILE A 48 -5.11 3.91 15.62
CA ILE A 48 -4.29 4.21 14.43
C ILE A 48 -3.33 5.38 14.72
N TRP A 49 -3.80 6.41 15.41
CA TRP A 49 -2.98 7.57 15.77
C TRP A 49 -1.80 7.20 16.67
N ILE A 50 -2.04 6.33 17.66
CA ILE A 50 -1.01 5.84 18.58
C ILE A 50 -0.03 4.93 17.84
N ASP A 51 -0.54 3.97 17.06
CA ASP A 51 0.28 2.96 16.38
C ASP A 51 1.17 3.55 15.28
N GLN A 52 0.66 4.56 14.55
CA GLN A 52 1.33 5.14 13.38
C GLN A 52 2.00 6.49 13.67
N GLY A 53 1.84 7.03 14.89
CA GLY A 53 2.35 8.35 15.25
C GLY A 53 1.64 9.52 14.55
N GLY A 54 0.40 9.33 14.10
CA GLY A 54 -0.41 10.37 13.45
C GLY A 54 -1.29 9.89 12.30
N VAL A 55 -1.80 10.83 11.50
CA VAL A 55 -2.57 10.50 10.29
C VAL A 55 -1.66 9.83 9.26
N PRO A 56 -2.02 8.65 8.71
CA PRO A 56 -1.28 8.08 7.59
C PRO A 56 -1.32 9.04 6.40
N LYS A 57 -0.20 9.72 6.16
CA LYS A 57 -0.03 10.67 5.04
C LYS A 57 0.15 9.97 3.70
N VAL A 58 0.47 8.68 3.70
CA VAL A 58 0.90 7.95 2.51
C VAL A 58 -0.20 6.99 2.06
N PRO A 59 -0.62 7.03 0.79
CA PRO A 59 -1.50 6.00 0.25
C PRO A 59 -0.84 4.64 0.42
N LYS A 60 -1.61 3.62 0.80
CA LYS A 60 -1.09 2.26 0.93
C LYS A 60 -0.38 1.87 -0.38
N SER A 61 0.92 1.57 -0.31
CA SER A 61 1.79 1.32 -1.49
C SER A 61 1.44 0.06 -2.29
N GLY A 62 0.29 -0.55 -2.04
CA GLY A 62 -0.11 -1.84 -2.59
C GLY A 62 0.87 -2.95 -2.22
N ARG A 63 0.73 -4.08 -2.89
CA ARG A 63 1.70 -5.17 -2.82
C ARG A 63 2.98 -4.74 -3.54
N PRO A 64 4.17 -4.88 -2.93
CA PRO A 64 5.43 -4.66 -3.64
C PRO A 64 5.48 -5.48 -4.92
N ARG A 65 5.93 -4.87 -6.03
CA ARG A 65 6.18 -5.60 -7.27
C ARG A 65 7.55 -6.25 -7.19
N SER A 66 7.57 -7.58 -7.30
CA SER A 66 8.82 -8.36 -7.31
C SER A 66 9.55 -8.28 -8.65
N THR A 67 8.83 -7.96 -9.73
CA THR A 67 9.35 -7.90 -11.09
C THR A 67 8.99 -6.57 -11.74
N SER A 68 9.80 -6.14 -12.71
CA SER A 68 9.47 -4.97 -13.54
C SER A 68 8.57 -5.37 -14.71
N ARG A 69 7.77 -4.41 -15.20
CA ARG A 69 6.92 -4.62 -16.38
C ARG A 69 7.72 -5.05 -17.62
N PHE A 70 8.96 -4.57 -17.76
CA PHE A 70 9.84 -4.97 -18.86
C PHE A 70 10.31 -6.42 -18.70
N PHE A 71 10.66 -6.81 -17.46
CA PHE A 71 10.98 -8.19 -17.13
C PHE A 71 9.82 -9.12 -17.48
N ASP A 72 8.61 -8.82 -17.01
CA ASP A 72 7.41 -9.62 -17.28
C ASP A 72 7.11 -9.74 -18.78
N ARG A 73 7.27 -8.64 -19.54
CA ARG A 73 7.09 -8.63 -21.00
C ARG A 73 8.09 -9.54 -21.69
N ASN A 74 9.34 -9.55 -21.26
CA ASN A 74 10.38 -10.39 -21.86
C ASN A 74 10.18 -11.87 -21.52
N VAL A 75 9.76 -12.19 -20.29
CA VAL A 75 9.33 -13.55 -19.92
C VAL A 75 8.24 -14.04 -20.87
N LEU A 76 7.16 -13.28 -21.03
CA LEU A 76 6.06 -13.65 -21.94
C LEU A 76 6.52 -13.78 -23.39
N ARG A 77 7.46 -12.94 -23.84
CA ARG A 77 8.00 -12.98 -25.20
C ARG A 77 8.78 -14.28 -25.44
N LEU A 78 9.68 -14.65 -24.53
CA LEU A 78 10.48 -15.87 -24.63
C LEU A 78 9.61 -17.11 -24.58
N SER A 79 8.62 -17.16 -23.67
CA SER A 79 7.67 -18.27 -23.59
C SER A 79 6.84 -18.46 -24.85
N ARG A 80 6.51 -17.37 -25.56
CA ARG A 80 5.76 -17.43 -26.83
C ARG A 80 6.63 -17.87 -28.01
N VAL A 81 7.89 -17.43 -28.04
CA VAL A 81 8.83 -17.79 -29.12
C VAL A 81 9.19 -19.27 -29.05
N ASN A 82 9.42 -19.79 -27.84
CA ASN A 82 9.70 -21.21 -27.64
C ASN A 82 8.96 -21.75 -26.40
N PRO A 83 7.82 -22.43 -26.60
CA PRO A 83 7.03 -23.00 -25.51
C PRO A 83 7.70 -24.12 -24.73
N ARG A 84 8.86 -24.65 -25.20
CA ARG A 84 9.61 -25.71 -24.52
C ARG A 84 10.62 -25.16 -23.49
N LEU A 85 10.83 -23.84 -23.43
CA LEU A 85 11.76 -23.24 -22.49
C LEU A 85 11.24 -23.38 -21.05
N THR A 86 12.13 -23.81 -20.15
CA THR A 86 11.81 -23.85 -18.72
C THR A 86 11.99 -22.48 -18.08
N ALA A 87 11.46 -22.29 -16.88
CA ALA A 87 11.67 -21.06 -16.12
C ALA A 87 13.16 -20.75 -15.90
N VAL A 88 13.99 -21.78 -15.72
CA VAL A 88 15.45 -21.64 -15.55
C VAL A 88 16.10 -21.14 -16.83
N ASP A 89 15.68 -21.66 -17.99
CA ASP A 89 16.23 -21.23 -19.28
C ASP A 89 15.83 -19.79 -19.61
N ILE A 90 14.58 -19.41 -19.30
CA ILE A 90 14.09 -18.03 -19.46
C ILE A 90 14.86 -17.08 -18.54
N ALA A 91 15.11 -17.48 -17.28
CA ALA A 91 15.89 -16.68 -16.35
C ALA A 91 17.34 -16.53 -16.82
N ARG A 92 17.96 -17.61 -17.30
CA ARG A 92 19.33 -17.58 -17.86
C ARG A 92 19.42 -16.62 -19.03
N GLU A 93 18.49 -16.72 -19.97
CA GLU A 93 18.42 -15.85 -21.15
C GLU A 93 18.26 -14.37 -20.73
N LEU A 94 17.41 -14.07 -19.76
CA LEU A 94 17.07 -12.70 -19.38
C LEU A 94 18.06 -12.05 -18.38
N CYS A 95 18.89 -12.87 -17.72
CA CYS A 95 19.96 -12.46 -16.82
C CYS A 95 21.36 -12.62 -17.43
N ASP A 96 21.48 -13.07 -18.68
CA ASP A 96 22.76 -13.15 -19.39
C ASP A 96 23.20 -11.74 -19.84
N PRO A 97 24.36 -11.23 -19.41
CA PRO A 97 24.84 -9.90 -19.79
C PRO A 97 25.10 -9.72 -21.29
N GLN A 98 25.23 -10.82 -22.04
CA GLN A 98 25.39 -10.81 -23.49
C GLN A 98 24.04 -10.73 -24.23
N ASN A 99 22.92 -10.89 -23.52
CA ASN A 99 21.59 -10.79 -24.12
C ASN A 99 21.18 -9.32 -24.33
N PRO A 100 20.75 -8.92 -25.54
CA PRO A 100 20.22 -7.56 -25.76
C PRO A 100 19.01 -7.20 -24.87
N LEU A 101 18.31 -8.20 -24.30
CA LEU A 101 17.20 -7.98 -23.36
C LEU A 101 17.62 -7.72 -21.92
N PHE A 102 18.88 -8.03 -21.58
CA PHE A 102 19.45 -7.83 -20.26
C PHE A 102 19.49 -6.35 -19.89
N VAL A 103 19.96 -5.50 -20.81
CA VAL A 103 20.06 -4.04 -20.59
C VAL A 103 18.70 -3.42 -20.25
N LEU A 104 17.61 -4.01 -20.73
CA LEU A 104 16.23 -3.56 -20.46
C LEU A 104 15.63 -4.16 -19.18
N SER A 105 16.25 -5.21 -18.61
CA SER A 105 15.76 -5.96 -17.45
C SER A 105 16.50 -5.64 -16.13
N VAL A 106 17.75 -5.13 -16.20
CA VAL A 106 18.63 -4.86 -15.02
C VAL A 106 17.98 -3.97 -13.96
N VAL A 107 17.03 -3.11 -14.32
CA VAL A 107 16.36 -2.19 -13.37
C VAL A 107 15.27 -2.89 -12.52
N GLY A 108 15.04 -4.20 -12.70
CA GLY A 108 13.83 -4.88 -12.22
C GLY A 108 13.96 -5.89 -11.08
N PHE A 109 15.15 -6.39 -10.76
CA PHE A 109 15.33 -7.31 -9.63
C PHE A 109 15.78 -6.53 -8.40
N LYS A 110 14.86 -6.31 -7.47
CA LYS A 110 15.27 -6.05 -6.09
C LYS A 110 15.60 -7.39 -5.47
N GLN A 111 16.88 -7.60 -5.17
CA GLN A 111 17.36 -8.73 -4.39
C GLN A 111 16.60 -8.73 -3.06
N LEU A 112 15.85 -9.81 -2.80
CA LEU A 112 15.27 -10.08 -1.50
C LEU A 112 16.38 -10.76 -0.70
N ASP A 113 16.87 -10.09 0.34
CA ASP A 113 17.65 -10.70 1.42
C ASP A 113 16.71 -11.58 2.27
#